data_AF-A0A926I107-F1
#
_entry.id   AF-A0A926I107-F1
#
_cell.length_a   1.000
_cell.length_b   1.000
_cell.length_c   1.000
_cell.angle_alpha   90.00
_cell.angle_beta   90.00
_cell.angle_gamma   90.00
#
_symmetry.space_group_name_H-M   'P 1'
#
loop_
_entity.id
_entity.type
_entity.pdbx_description
1 polymer ?
#
loop_
_entity_poly.entity_id
_entity_poly.type
_entity_poly.pdbx_seq_one_letter_code
_entity_poly.pdbx_strand_id
1 'polypeptide(L)'
;MKKSEFKAKVYELFDTDIEGMTHEEKVQYIEKLVFDYQRDRDDLREKPNSGKPWKDAELMLILNDASTVANCVKFAKIFGRGYGSIEQIYRWASTPQKSIKGRRETDAFIEQIKRIAKELGRRA
;
A
#
# COMPACT_ATOMS: atom_id res chain seq x y z
N MET A 1 2.70 -0.25 -30.74
CA MET A 1 4.03 0.12 -30.22
C MET A 1 4.70 -1.13 -29.69
N LYS A 2 5.92 -1.42 -30.13
CA LYS A 2 6.73 -2.55 -29.63
C LYS A 2 7.29 -2.24 -28.24
N LYS A 3 7.70 -3.27 -27.49
CA LYS A 3 8.32 -3.11 -26.16
C LYS A 3 9.56 -2.20 -26.20
N SER A 4 10.38 -2.32 -27.24
CA SER A 4 11.57 -1.48 -27.45
C SER A 4 11.21 -0.01 -27.69
N GLU A 5 10.21 0.25 -28.53
CA GLU A 5 9.71 1.59 -28.83
C GLU A 5 9.12 2.26 -27.57
N PHE A 6 8.37 1.51 -26.75
CA PHE A 6 7.84 2.00 -25.48
C PHE A 6 8.96 2.36 -24.51
N LYS A 7 9.96 1.48 -24.36
CA LYS A 7 11.12 1.76 -23.51
C LYS A 7 11.85 3.04 -23.94
N ALA A 8 12.11 3.20 -25.24
CA ALA A 8 12.78 4.39 -25.76
C ALA A 8 12.04 5.67 -25.37
N LYS A 9 10.72 5.72 -25.61
CA LYS A 9 9.89 6.88 -25.24
C LYS A 9 9.84 7.17 -23.74
N VAL A 10 9.83 6.14 -22.90
CA VAL A 10 9.87 6.32 -21.44
C VAL A 10 11.22 6.90 -21.00
N TYR A 11 12.33 6.42 -21.57
CA TYR A 11 13.66 6.91 -21.22
C TYR A 11 13.88 8.34 -21.72
N GLU A 12 13.39 8.70 -22.92
CA GLU A 12 13.37 10.09 -23.39
C GLU A 12 12.69 11.04 -22.38
N LEU A 13 11.59 10.59 -21.75
CA LEU A 13 10.92 11.35 -20.69
C LEU A 13 11.73 11.40 -19.39
N PHE A 14 12.42 10.32 -19.00
CA PHE A 14 13.27 10.30 -17.80
C PHE A 14 14.51 11.19 -17.95
N ASP A 15 15.06 11.28 -19.16
CA ASP A 15 16.25 12.07 -19.47
C ASP A 15 15.92 13.58 -19.53
N THR A 16 14.66 13.95 -19.72
CA THR A 16 14.21 15.34 -19.65
C THR A 16 14.48 15.94 -18.26
N ASP A 17 14.99 17.17 -18.23
CA ASP A 17 15.18 17.92 -17.00
C ASP A 17 13.84 18.42 -16.43
N ILE A 18 13.70 18.33 -15.12
CA ILE A 18 12.55 18.88 -14.39
C ILE A 18 13.06 20.11 -13.64
N GLU A 19 12.47 21.27 -13.92
CA GLU A 19 12.88 22.53 -13.30
C GLU A 19 12.86 22.42 -11.77
N GLY A 20 13.97 22.82 -11.15
CA GLY A 20 14.11 22.83 -9.69
C GLY A 20 14.34 21.45 -9.05
N MET A 21 14.57 20.38 -9.82
CA MET A 21 14.90 19.06 -9.29
C MET A 21 16.33 18.65 -9.66
N THR A 22 17.05 18.12 -8.66
CA THR A 22 18.29 17.37 -8.87
C THR A 22 18.00 16.02 -9.54
N HIS A 23 19.06 15.34 -9.99
CA HIS A 23 18.93 13.99 -10.56
C HIS A 23 18.27 13.01 -9.56
N GLU A 24 18.73 12.99 -8.32
CA GLU A 24 18.21 12.13 -7.26
C GLU A 24 16.74 12.43 -6.92
N GLU A 25 16.35 13.70 -6.84
CA GLU A 25 14.95 14.09 -6.63
C GLU A 25 14.07 13.67 -7.82
N LYS A 26 14.57 13.82 -9.05
CA LYS A 26 13.88 13.36 -10.26
C LYS A 26 13.67 11.84 -10.22
N VAL A 27 14.69 11.07 -9.84
CA VAL A 27 14.58 9.61 -9.71
C VAL A 27 13.53 9.23 -8.66
N GLN A 28 13.57 9.85 -7.47
CA GLN A 28 12.56 9.61 -6.42
C GLN A 28 11.14 9.97 -6.88
N TYR A 29 11.00 11.05 -7.64
CA TYR A 29 9.72 11.46 -8.22
C TYR A 29 9.20 10.44 -9.24
N ILE A 30 10.07 9.95 -10.14
CA ILE A 30 9.71 8.89 -11.10
C ILE A 30 9.26 7.61 -10.37
N GLU A 31 9.99 7.18 -9.34
CA GLU A 31 9.58 6.03 -8.53
C GLU A 31 8.20 6.24 -7.89
N LYS A 32 7.96 7.43 -7.32
CA LYS A 32 6.66 7.80 -6.77
C LYS A 32 5.57 7.72 -7.84
N LEU A 33 5.79 8.25 -9.04
CA LEU A 33 4.83 8.18 -10.15
C LEU A 33 4.50 6.74 -10.53
N VAL A 34 5.47 5.84 -10.51
CA VAL A 34 5.25 4.41 -10.77
C VAL A 34 4.33 3.80 -9.71
N PHE A 35 4.51 4.13 -8.42
CA PHE A 35 3.62 3.65 -7.36
C PHE A 35 2.24 4.29 -7.40
N ASP A 36 2.14 5.60 -7.66
CA ASP A 36 0.88 6.32 -7.81
C ASP A 36 0.06 5.77 -8.98
N TYR A 37 0.69 5.54 -10.14
CA TYR A 37 0.04 4.92 -11.29
C TYR A 37 -0.56 3.55 -10.95
N GLN A 38 0.16 2.74 -10.16
CA GLN A 38 -0.33 1.43 -9.73
C GLN A 38 -1.46 1.52 -8.72
N ARG A 39 -1.38 2.47 -7.77
CA ARG A 39 -2.45 2.75 -6.81
C ARG A 39 -3.73 3.17 -7.53
N ASP A 40 -3.62 4.13 -8.42
CA ASP A 40 -4.75 4.77 -9.10
C ASP A 40 -5.41 3.84 -10.13
N ARG A 41 -4.72 2.75 -10.50
CA ARG A 41 -5.20 1.70 -11.42
C ARG A 41 -5.36 0.34 -10.75
N ASP A 42 -5.48 0.30 -9.41
CA ASP A 42 -5.66 -0.97 -8.68
C ASP A 42 -6.95 -1.69 -9.08
N ASP A 43 -7.93 -0.98 -9.64
CA ASP A 43 -9.16 -1.52 -10.24
C ASP A 43 -8.89 -2.47 -11.42
N LEU A 44 -7.84 -2.21 -12.20
CA LEU A 44 -7.44 -3.02 -13.37
C LEU A 44 -6.75 -4.34 -13.01
N ARG A 45 -6.34 -4.52 -11.75
CA ARG A 45 -5.61 -5.71 -11.31
C ARG A 45 -6.54 -6.81 -10.82
N GLU A 46 -6.18 -8.05 -11.12
CA GLU A 46 -6.84 -9.21 -10.52
C GLU A 46 -6.62 -9.26 -8.98
N LYS A 47 -7.71 -9.50 -8.26
CA LYS A 47 -7.75 -9.53 -6.78
C LYS A 47 -8.41 -10.84 -6.31
N PRO A 48 -7.80 -12.01 -6.57
CA PRO A 48 -8.42 -13.33 -6.36
C PRO A 48 -8.76 -13.63 -4.89
N ASN A 49 -8.21 -12.85 -3.95
CA ASN A 49 -8.50 -12.99 -2.53
C ASN A 49 -9.38 -11.85 -1.99
N SER A 50 -9.94 -10.99 -2.83
CA SER A 50 -10.87 -9.94 -2.38
C SER A 50 -12.01 -10.53 -1.53
N GLY A 51 -12.35 -9.88 -0.42
CA GLY A 51 -13.42 -10.31 0.49
C GLY A 51 -13.11 -11.52 1.40
N LYS A 52 -12.01 -12.23 1.20
CA LYS A 52 -11.63 -13.36 2.09
C LYS A 52 -11.17 -12.88 3.48
N PRO A 53 -11.28 -13.67 4.54
CA PRO A 53 -10.67 -13.32 5.84
C PRO A 53 -9.15 -13.13 5.73
N TRP A 54 -8.56 -12.29 6.58
CA TRP A 54 -7.10 -12.12 6.68
C TRP A 54 -6.50 -13.14 7.65
N LYS A 55 -5.31 -13.65 7.33
CA LYS A 55 -4.54 -14.47 8.26
C LYS A 55 -3.65 -13.58 9.12
N ASP A 56 -3.43 -13.97 10.37
CA ASP A 56 -2.54 -13.26 11.29
C ASP A 56 -1.15 -13.03 10.71
N ALA A 57 -0.57 -14.05 10.07
CA ALA A 57 0.74 -13.94 9.42
C ALA A 57 0.77 -12.89 8.30
N GLU A 58 -0.33 -12.70 7.56
CA GLU A 58 -0.43 -11.65 6.53
C GLU A 58 -0.45 -10.27 7.18
N LEU A 59 -1.23 -10.10 8.25
CA LEU A 59 -1.29 -8.86 9.02
C LEU A 59 0.05 -8.53 9.68
N MET A 60 0.76 -9.52 10.21
CA MET A 60 2.10 -9.34 10.78
C MET A 60 3.10 -8.84 9.74
N LEU A 61 3.08 -9.42 8.53
CA LEU A 61 3.95 -8.96 7.43
C LEU A 61 3.63 -7.52 7.03
N ILE A 62 2.35 -7.18 6.88
CA ILE A 62 1.92 -5.82 6.55
C ILE A 62 2.36 -4.85 7.63
N LEU A 63 2.02 -5.13 8.89
CA LEU A 63 2.25 -4.23 10.00
C LEU A 63 3.71 -4.17 10.45
N ASN A 64 4.61 -5.02 9.95
CA ASN A 64 6.05 -4.86 10.19
C ASN A 64 6.67 -3.76 9.34
N ASP A 65 6.12 -3.49 8.16
CA ASP A 65 6.59 -2.43 7.27
C ASP A 65 5.92 -1.08 7.59
N ALA A 66 6.46 0.01 7.04
CA ALA A 66 5.88 1.35 7.16
C ALA A 66 4.68 1.52 6.20
N SER A 67 3.71 2.36 6.59
CA SER A 67 2.50 2.68 5.80
C SER A 67 2.80 3.62 4.62
N THR A 68 3.59 3.16 3.64
CA THR A 68 3.90 3.89 2.39
C THR A 68 3.07 3.36 1.23
N VAL A 69 2.86 4.18 0.19
CA VAL A 69 2.17 3.73 -1.05
C VAL A 69 2.88 2.52 -1.65
N ALA A 70 4.21 2.52 -1.66
CA ALA A 70 5.02 1.40 -2.14
C ALA A 70 4.72 0.09 -1.39
N ASN A 71 4.67 0.12 -0.06
CA ASN A 71 4.36 -1.06 0.75
C ASN A 71 2.90 -1.49 0.61
N CYS A 72 1.97 -0.55 0.52
CA CYS A 72 0.56 -0.85 0.24
C CYS A 72 0.40 -1.57 -1.11
N VAL A 73 1.05 -1.08 -2.17
CA VAL A 73 1.05 -1.73 -3.49
C VAL A 73 1.72 -3.11 -3.43
N LYS A 74 2.87 -3.22 -2.76
CA LYS A 74 3.60 -4.48 -2.55
C LYS A 74 2.69 -5.55 -1.94
N PHE A 75 2.06 -5.27 -0.80
CA PHE A 75 1.21 -6.26 -0.12
C PHE A 75 -0.12 -6.52 -0.84
N ALA A 76 -0.70 -5.51 -1.48
CA ALA A 76 -1.90 -5.69 -2.32
C ALA A 76 -1.66 -6.71 -3.43
N LYS A 77 -0.47 -6.66 -4.06
CA LYS A 77 -0.04 -7.64 -5.07
C LYS A 77 0.25 -9.00 -4.47
N ILE A 78 1.10 -9.08 -3.45
CA ILE A 78 1.53 -10.35 -2.83
C ILE A 78 0.33 -11.16 -2.34
N PHE A 79 -0.65 -10.50 -1.70
CA PHE A 79 -1.81 -11.19 -1.15
C PHE A 79 -2.99 -11.29 -2.12
N GLY A 80 -2.91 -10.69 -3.32
CA GLY A 80 -4.02 -10.69 -4.28
C GLY A 80 -5.26 -9.94 -3.75
N ARG A 81 -5.04 -8.80 -3.09
CA ARG A 81 -6.05 -7.98 -2.36
C ARG A 81 -6.02 -6.54 -2.83
N GLY A 82 -7.10 -5.78 -2.70
CA GLY A 82 -7.08 -4.37 -3.12
C GLY A 82 -6.16 -3.46 -2.30
N TYR A 83 -5.57 -2.44 -2.92
CA TYR A 83 -4.72 -1.44 -2.28
C TYR A 83 -5.41 -0.82 -1.04
N GLY A 84 -6.67 -0.41 -1.19
CA GLY A 84 -7.43 0.21 -0.09
C GLY A 84 -7.67 -0.70 1.11
N SER A 85 -7.59 -2.03 0.95
CA SER A 85 -7.67 -2.97 2.08
C SER A 85 -6.39 -2.96 2.92
N ILE A 86 -5.22 -2.78 2.29
CA ILE A 86 -3.94 -2.64 2.98
C ILE A 86 -3.89 -1.30 3.74
N GLU A 87 -4.35 -0.21 3.13
CA GLU A 87 -4.45 1.08 3.80
C GLU A 87 -5.35 1.03 5.03
N GLN A 88 -6.47 0.31 4.95
CA GLN A 88 -7.37 0.13 6.10
C GLN A 88 -6.68 -0.61 7.24
N ILE A 89 -5.83 -1.61 6.96
CA ILE A 89 -5.06 -2.31 7.99
C ILE A 89 -4.16 -1.34 8.75
N TYR A 90 -3.37 -0.52 8.05
CA TYR A 90 -2.52 0.49 8.69
C TYR A 90 -3.33 1.53 9.47
N ARG A 91 -4.46 2.01 8.90
CA ARG A 91 -5.34 2.98 9.55
C ARG A 91 -5.94 2.43 10.84
N TRP A 92 -6.46 1.20 10.83
CA TRP A 92 -7.03 0.61 12.03
C TRP A 92 -5.98 0.29 13.07
N ALA A 93 -4.79 -0.17 12.66
CA ALA A 93 -3.68 -0.38 13.58
C ALA A 93 -3.32 0.90 14.35
N SER A 94 -3.28 2.06 13.67
CA SER A 94 -2.95 3.35 14.27
C SER A 94 -4.11 4.09 14.94
N THR A 95 -5.37 3.67 14.72
CA THR A 95 -6.55 4.35 15.27
C THR A 95 -6.74 4.00 16.74
N PRO A 96 -6.68 4.94 17.71
CA PRO A 96 -6.76 4.60 19.13
C PRO A 96 -8.04 3.82 19.49
N GLN A 97 -7.95 2.79 20.36
CA GLN A 97 -9.11 1.95 20.73
C GLN A 97 -10.32 2.77 21.21
N LYS A 98 -10.10 3.86 21.95
CA LYS A 98 -11.16 4.77 22.43
C LYS A 98 -12.02 5.38 21.30
N SER A 99 -11.46 5.53 20.10
CA SER A 99 -12.14 6.09 18.93
C SER A 99 -12.97 5.06 18.17
N ILE A 100 -12.76 3.77 18.45
CA ILE A 100 -13.50 2.64 17.86
C ILE A 100 -14.72 2.31 18.75
N LYS A 101 -14.56 2.51 20.06
CA LYS A 101 -15.62 2.31 21.05
C LYS A 101 -16.90 3.10 20.70
N GLY A 102 -18.05 2.44 20.74
CA GLY A 102 -19.37 2.97 20.40
C GLY A 102 -19.75 3.01 18.91
N ARG A 103 -18.85 2.66 17.97
CA ARG A 103 -19.14 2.67 16.52
C ARG A 103 -19.02 1.31 15.83
N ARG A 104 -17.96 0.54 16.14
CA ARG A 104 -17.63 -0.75 15.50
C ARG A 104 -16.95 -1.74 16.45
N GLU A 105 -17.38 -1.79 17.70
CA GLU A 105 -16.73 -2.58 18.77
C GLU A 105 -16.69 -4.09 18.52
N THR A 106 -17.56 -4.61 17.66
CA THR A 106 -17.67 -6.06 17.38
C THR A 106 -17.13 -6.45 16.01
N ASP A 107 -16.44 -5.53 15.32
CA ASP A 107 -15.85 -5.81 14.01
C ASP A 107 -14.63 -6.73 14.16
N ALA A 108 -14.83 -8.02 13.87
CA ALA A 108 -13.81 -9.06 14.03
C ALA A 108 -12.53 -8.76 13.25
N PHE A 109 -12.62 -8.04 12.12
CA PHE A 109 -11.44 -7.64 11.35
C PHE A 109 -10.63 -6.55 12.06
N ILE A 110 -11.30 -5.55 12.65
CA ILE A 110 -10.65 -4.49 13.42
C ILE A 110 -9.98 -5.07 14.67
N GLU A 111 -10.68 -5.95 15.40
CA GLU A 111 -10.16 -6.61 16.59
C GLU A 111 -8.93 -7.48 16.27
N GLN A 112 -8.95 -8.19 15.14
CA GLN A 112 -7.79 -8.95 14.66
C GLN A 112 -6.58 -8.03 14.40
N ILE A 113 -6.78 -6.93 13.66
CA ILE A 113 -5.72 -5.95 13.39
C ILE A 113 -5.16 -5.38 14.70
N LYS A 114 -6.02 -5.03 15.64
CA LYS A 114 -5.64 -4.45 16.94
C LYS A 114 -4.82 -5.40 17.77
N ARG A 115 -5.22 -6.68 17.83
CA ARG A 115 -4.46 -7.73 18.50
C ARG A 115 -3.06 -7.86 17.88
N ILE A 116 -2.96 -7.98 16.57
CA ILE A 116 -1.65 -8.11 15.88
C ILE A 116 -0.78 -6.87 16.07
N ALA A 117 -1.34 -5.66 15.96
CA ALA A 117 -0.58 -4.43 16.20
C ALA A 117 0.03 -4.39 17.61
N LYS A 118 -0.73 -4.82 18.62
CA LYS A 118 -0.27 -4.92 20.01
C LYS A 118 0.83 -5.97 20.18
N GLU A 119 0.69 -7.15 19.55
CA GLU A 119 1.72 -8.20 19.56
C GLU A 119 3.05 -7.71 18.98
N LEU A 120 3.01 -6.83 17.97
CA LEU A 120 4.19 -6.19 17.37
C LEU A 120 4.73 -4.97 18.15
N GLY A 121 4.21 -4.69 19.34
CA GLY A 121 4.63 -3.53 20.15
C GLY A 121 4.21 -2.18 19.55
N ARG A 122 3.31 -2.16 18.56
CA ARG A 122 2.74 -0.93 18.01
C ARG A 122 1.60 -0.51 18.93
N ARG A 123 1.66 0.71 19.47
CA ARG A 123 0.64 1.23 20.39
C ARG A 123 -0.72 1.28 19.66
N ALA A 124 -1.68 0.51 20.17
CA ALA A 124 -3.06 0.42 19.68
C ALA A 124 -3.99 1.40 20.39
#